data_AF-A0A3B1D107-F1
#
_entry.id   AF-A0A3B1D107-F1
#
_cell.length_a   1.000
_cell.length_b   1.000
_cell.length_c   1.000
_cell.angle_alpha   90.00
_cell.angle_beta   90.00
_cell.angle_gamma   90.00
#
_symmetry.space_group_name_H-M   'P 1'
#
loop_
_entity.id
_entity.type
_entity.pdbx_description
1 polymer ?
#
loop_
_entity_poly.entity_id
_entity_poly.type
_entity_poly.pdbx_seq_one_letter_code
_entity_poly.pdbx_strand_id
1 'polypeptide(L)'
;RSFSGNDVKVFNIKESEGDKIDGFNTVIFAVFGSIAAWKGSSGIREEEKGRIKELIKRSKKSIVVSFGSPYVLRYFSEADMLIAAYSVTAQAQRSVVRCLKGESDFKGKIPVDIEL
;
A
#
# COMPACT_ATOMS: atom_id res chain seq x y z
N ARG A 1 5.20 -17.93 -9.24
CA ARG A 1 5.64 -17.18 -10.45
C ARG A 1 6.84 -16.33 -10.04
N SER A 2 8.00 -16.51 -10.68
CA SER A 2 9.21 -15.74 -10.36
C SER A 2 9.09 -14.35 -11.00
N PHE A 3 9.21 -13.28 -10.21
CA PHE A 3 9.33 -11.91 -10.71
C PHE A 3 10.79 -11.70 -11.10
N SER A 4 11.06 -11.53 -12.40
CA SER A 4 12.36 -11.08 -12.89
C SER A 4 12.59 -9.65 -12.41
N GLY A 5 13.80 -9.30 -11.98
CA GLY A 5 14.14 -7.98 -11.46
C GLY A 5 13.89 -6.81 -12.42
N ASN A 6 13.62 -7.09 -13.70
CA ASN A 6 13.30 -6.08 -14.72
C ASN A 6 11.81 -5.68 -14.81
N ASP A 7 10.90 -6.39 -14.15
CA ASP A 7 9.44 -6.16 -14.27
C ASP A 7 8.86 -5.27 -13.15
N VAL A 8 9.68 -4.88 -12.17
CA VAL A 8 9.27 -4.07 -11.02
C VAL A 8 9.88 -2.68 -11.15
N LYS A 9 9.04 -1.65 -11.26
CA LYS A 9 9.45 -0.25 -11.13
C LYS A 9 8.97 0.31 -9.81
N VAL A 10 9.87 0.98 -9.10
CA VAL A 10 9.58 1.64 -7.82
C VAL A 10 9.55 3.14 -8.06
N PHE A 11 8.51 3.79 -7.56
CA PHE A 11 8.32 5.23 -7.68
C PHE A 11 8.05 5.82 -6.29
N ASN A 12 8.56 7.03 -6.06
CA ASN A 12 8.10 7.84 -4.94
C ASN A 12 6.77 8.51 -5.33
N ILE A 13 5.77 8.47 -4.45
CA ILE A 13 4.44 9.08 -4.71
C ILE A 13 4.52 10.59 -4.94
N LYS A 14 5.57 11.25 -4.44
CA LYS A 14 5.82 12.69 -4.67
C LYS A 14 6.34 12.97 -6.09
N GLU A 15 6.87 11.94 -6.76
CA GLU A 15 7.53 12.03 -8.07
C GLU A 15 6.75 11.27 -9.16
N SER A 16 5.63 10.63 -8.81
CA SER A 16 4.78 9.91 -9.73
C SER A 16 3.85 10.88 -10.46
N GLU A 17 4.19 11.18 -11.71
CA GLU A 17 3.26 11.77 -12.69
C GLU A 17 2.35 10.69 -13.26
N GLY A 18 1.15 11.10 -13.66
CA GLY A 18 0.05 10.23 -14.07
C GLY A 18 0.45 9.15 -15.08
N ASP A 19 1.33 9.43 -16.03
CA ASP A 19 1.58 8.51 -17.15
C ASP A 19 2.54 7.36 -16.81
N LYS A 20 3.17 7.37 -15.62
CA LYS A 20 4.22 6.38 -15.26
C LYS A 20 3.67 5.00 -14.90
N ILE A 21 2.37 4.86 -14.63
CA ILE A 21 1.73 3.58 -14.25
C ILE A 21 1.04 2.85 -15.41
N ASP A 22 0.95 3.49 -16.58
CA ASP A 22 0.32 2.87 -17.75
C ASP A 22 1.14 1.66 -18.22
N GLY A 23 0.46 0.53 -18.37
CA GLY A 23 1.08 -0.75 -18.73
C GLY A 23 1.40 -1.69 -17.55
N PHE A 24 1.26 -1.25 -16.29
CA PHE A 24 1.40 -2.14 -15.14
C PHE A 24 0.10 -2.89 -14.83
N ASN A 25 0.17 -4.22 -14.76
CA ASN A 25 -0.98 -5.07 -14.44
C ASN A 25 -1.40 -4.99 -12.96
N THR A 26 -0.44 -4.73 -12.07
CA THR A 26 -0.66 -4.65 -10.62
C THR A 26 0.19 -3.52 -10.07
N VAL A 27 -0.41 -2.65 -9.26
CA VAL A 27 0.26 -1.55 -8.57
C VAL A 27 0.18 -1.80 -7.06
N ILE A 28 1.32 -1.70 -6.37
CA ILE A 28 1.41 -1.88 -4.92
C ILE A 28 1.79 -0.53 -4.29
N PHE A 29 0.93 -0.03 -3.41
CA PHE A 29 1.15 1.18 -2.63
C PHE A 29 1.67 0.78 -1.25
N ALA A 30 2.97 0.91 -1.04
CA ALA A 30 3.60 0.66 0.25
C ALA A 30 3.65 1.95 1.08
N VAL A 31 2.82 2.02 2.13
CA VAL A 31 2.72 3.21 2.99
C VAL A 31 3.54 3.01 4.26
N PHE A 32 4.58 3.82 4.40
CA PHE A 32 5.45 3.89 5.57
C PHE A 32 5.11 5.15 6.36
N GLY A 33 4.10 5.09 7.22
CA GLY A 33 3.67 6.22 8.04
C GLY A 33 3.16 5.78 9.40
N SER A 34 3.67 6.40 10.47
CA SER A 34 3.02 6.38 11.78
C SER A 34 1.97 7.49 11.83
N ILE A 35 0.87 7.27 12.54
CA ILE A 35 0.04 8.41 12.98
C ILE A 35 0.96 9.26 13.85
N ALA A 36 1.41 10.41 13.35
CA ALA A 36 2.03 11.41 14.20
C ALA A 36 0.93 11.85 15.18
N ALA A 37 1.04 11.41 16.43
CA ALA A 37 0.06 11.69 17.47
C ALA A 37 -0.08 13.19 17.83
N TRP A 38 0.41 14.12 17.01
CA TRP A 38 0.59 15.53 17.41
C TRP A 38 0.35 16.62 16.36
N LYS A 39 -0.37 16.35 15.27
CA LYS A 39 -1.08 17.40 14.51
C LYS A 39 -2.36 16.77 13.96
N GLY A 40 -3.51 17.45 14.09
CA GLY A 40 -4.86 17.01 13.69
C GLY A 40 -5.08 16.75 12.19
N SER A 41 -4.09 16.19 11.50
CA SER A 41 -4.08 15.75 10.11
C SER A 41 -3.47 14.36 10.12
N SER A 42 -4.26 13.35 9.76
CA SER A 42 -3.83 11.99 9.50
C SER A 42 -2.47 11.96 8.78
N GLY A 43 -1.55 11.05 9.15
CA GLY A 43 -0.14 11.03 8.71
C GLY A 43 0.16 10.93 7.20
N ILE A 44 -0.82 11.15 6.32
CA ILE A 44 -0.71 11.30 4.86
C ILE A 44 -1.46 12.59 4.49
N ARG A 45 -0.83 13.46 3.69
CA ARG A 45 -1.45 14.73 3.25
C ARG A 45 -2.63 14.42 2.31
N GLU A 46 -3.68 15.25 2.32
CA GLU A 46 -4.85 15.06 1.44
C GLU A 46 -4.46 14.99 -0.05
N GLU A 47 -3.48 15.79 -0.47
CA GLU A 47 -2.92 15.73 -1.83
C GLU A 47 -2.32 14.36 -2.17
N GLU A 48 -1.61 13.73 -1.23
CA GLU A 48 -1.01 12.40 -1.42
C GLU A 48 -2.10 11.33 -1.44
N LYS A 49 -3.12 11.44 -0.59
CA LYS A 49 -4.29 10.56 -0.63
C LYS A 49 -4.99 10.66 -1.98
N GLY A 50 -5.28 11.86 -2.46
CA GLY A 50 -5.93 12.10 -3.75
C GLY A 50 -5.17 11.44 -4.91
N ARG A 51 -3.83 11.60 -4.93
CA ARG A 51 -2.98 10.93 -5.93
C ARG A 51 -3.06 9.41 -5.85
N ILE A 52 -2.95 8.82 -4.66
CA ILE A 52 -3.05 7.36 -4.49
C ILE A 52 -4.41 6.86 -4.99
N LYS A 53 -5.51 7.55 -4.64
CA LYS A 53 -6.87 7.20 -5.11
C LYS A 53 -7.01 7.25 -6.62
N GLU A 54 -6.45 8.27 -7.26
CA GLU A 54 -6.45 8.38 -8.72
C GLU A 54 -5.68 7.21 -9.37
N LEU A 55 -4.49 6.90 -8.84
CA LEU A 55 -3.69 5.78 -9.33
C LEU A 55 -4.38 4.43 -9.11
N ILE A 56 -5.08 4.23 -7.99
CA ILE A 56 -5.90 3.04 -7.73
C ILE A 56 -6.94 2.87 -8.84
N LYS A 57 -7.71 3.93 -9.13
CA LYS A 57 -8.78 3.91 -10.16
C LYS A 57 -8.26 3.59 -11.57
N ARG A 58 -7.02 3.97 -11.86
CA ARG A 58 -6.37 3.72 -13.16
C ARG A 58 -5.68 2.37 -13.23
N SER A 59 -5.35 1.77 -12.09
CA SER A 59 -4.70 0.47 -12.05
C SER A 59 -5.67 -0.66 -12.36
N LYS A 60 -5.18 -1.70 -13.05
CA LYS A 60 -5.97 -2.92 -13.27
C LYS A 60 -6.16 -3.74 -12.00
N LYS A 61 -5.16 -3.71 -11.11
CA LYS A 61 -5.19 -4.28 -9.77
C LYS A 61 -4.38 -3.40 -8.83
N SER A 62 -4.95 -3.07 -7.69
CA SER A 62 -4.37 -2.22 -6.66
C SER A 62 -4.23 -2.97 -5.35
N ILE A 63 -3.08 -2.83 -4.71
CA ILE A 63 -2.83 -3.37 -3.38
C ILE A 63 -2.27 -2.26 -2.52
N VAL A 64 -2.92 -1.93 -1.41
CA VAL A 64 -2.42 -0.95 -0.46
C VAL A 64 -1.94 -1.66 0.79
N VAL A 65 -0.68 -1.43 1.16
CA VAL A 65 -0.03 -2.02 2.33
C VAL A 65 0.32 -0.92 3.32
N SER A 66 -0.21 -0.98 4.53
CA SER A 66 0.23 -0.12 5.63
C SER A 66 1.28 -0.84 6.47
N PHE A 67 2.52 -0.33 6.45
CA PHE A 67 3.60 -0.79 7.34
C PHE A 67 3.63 -0.06 8.68
N GLY A 68 2.66 0.84 8.93
CA GLY A 68 2.49 1.52 10.19
C GLY A 68 1.10 1.26 10.75
N SER A 69 0.33 2.33 10.91
CA SER A 69 -1.00 2.26 11.50
C SER A 69 -2.04 1.63 10.53
N PRO A 70 -2.89 0.69 10.98
CA PRO A 70 -3.94 0.12 10.14
C PRO A 70 -5.00 1.15 9.73
N TYR A 71 -5.18 2.22 10.51
CA TYR A 71 -6.17 3.28 10.23
C TYR A 71 -5.88 4.07 8.95
N VAL A 72 -4.69 3.94 8.38
CA VAL A 72 -4.39 4.50 7.05
C VAL A 72 -5.26 3.84 5.97
N LEU A 73 -5.59 2.56 6.13
CA LEU A 73 -6.29 1.77 5.12
C LEU A 73 -7.72 2.27 4.86
N ARG A 74 -8.35 2.92 5.84
CA ARG A 74 -9.69 3.54 5.70
C ARG A 74 -9.77 4.58 4.59
N TYR A 75 -8.63 5.16 4.22
CA TYR A 75 -8.60 6.17 3.16
C TYR A 75 -8.62 5.56 1.77
N PHE A 76 -8.46 4.25 1.62
CA PHE A 76 -8.22 3.59 0.34
C PHE A 76 -9.11 2.35 0.17
N SER A 77 -10.34 2.39 0.68
CA SER A 77 -11.28 1.26 0.60
C SER A 77 -11.69 0.89 -0.82
N GLU A 78 -11.42 1.76 -1.80
CA GLU A 78 -11.56 1.45 -3.22
C GLU A 78 -10.48 0.51 -3.80
N ALA A 79 -9.43 0.17 -3.03
CA ALA A 79 -8.40 -0.74 -3.49
C ALA A 79 -8.86 -2.22 -3.49
N ASP A 80 -8.33 -3.03 -4.42
CA ASP A 80 -8.71 -4.45 -4.52
C ASP A 80 -8.24 -5.28 -3.32
N MET A 81 -7.17 -4.84 -2.65
CA MET A 81 -6.62 -5.52 -1.48
C MET A 81 -5.99 -4.52 -0.50
N LEU A 82 -6.33 -4.68 0.77
CA LEU A 82 -5.79 -3.90 1.90
C LEU A 82 -5.02 -4.80 2.84
N ILE A 83 -3.79 -4.43 3.18
CA ILE A 83 -2.90 -5.21 4.05
C ILE A 83 -2.39 -4.33 5.19
N ALA A 84 -2.69 -4.72 6.44
CA ALA A 84 -2.10 -4.12 7.63
C ALA A 84 -0.88 -4.95 8.07
N ALA A 85 0.33 -4.43 7.85
CA ALA A 85 1.58 -5.10 8.18
C ALA A 85 2.15 -4.67 9.56
N TYR A 86 1.63 -3.60 10.16
CA TYR A 86 1.91 -3.12 11.53
C TYR A 86 3.37 -2.79 11.88
N SER A 87 4.33 -3.02 10.98
CA SER A 87 5.75 -2.88 11.27
C SER A 87 6.52 -2.45 10.02
N VAL A 88 7.38 -1.44 10.16
CA VAL A 88 8.28 -0.96 9.10
C VAL A 88 9.53 -1.85 8.94
N THR A 89 9.68 -2.88 9.76
CA THR A 89 10.87 -3.75 9.75
C THR A 89 11.05 -4.44 8.40
N ALA A 90 12.31 -4.67 8.02
CA ALA A 90 12.63 -5.41 6.80
C ALA A 90 12.06 -6.84 6.83
N GLN A 91 11.89 -7.44 8.01
CA GLN A 91 11.22 -8.73 8.15
C GLN A 91 9.75 -8.65 7.75
N ALA A 92 9.00 -7.66 8.24
CA ALA A 92 7.61 -7.46 7.86
C ALA A 92 7.45 -7.22 6.35
N GLN A 93 8.31 -6.39 5.77
CA GLN A 93 8.34 -6.16 4.32
C GLN A 93 8.57 -7.47 3.53
N ARG A 94 9.57 -8.27 3.93
CA ARG A 94 9.82 -9.58 3.31
C ARG A 94 8.64 -10.52 3.46
N SER A 95 7.99 -10.57 4.62
CA SER A 95 6.82 -11.42 4.84
C SER A 95 5.66 -11.02 3.92
N VAL A 96 5.37 -9.73 3.76
CA VAL A 96 4.34 -9.26 2.81
C VAL A 96 4.68 -9.71 1.39
N VAL A 97 5.92 -9.54 0.94
CA VAL A 97 6.35 -9.96 -0.39
C VAL A 97 6.19 -11.48 -0.59
N ARG A 98 6.56 -12.30 0.41
CA ARG A 98 6.37 -13.76 0.36
C ARG A 98 4.90 -14.12 0.22
N CYS A 99 4.02 -13.48 0.99
CA CYS A 99 2.58 -13.73 0.90
C CYS A 99 2.01 -13.30 -0.46
N LEU A 100 2.41 -12.15 -0.99
CA LEU A 100 1.99 -11.68 -2.32
C LEU A 100 2.48 -12.60 -3.46
N LYS A 101 3.62 -13.29 -3.27
CA LYS A 101 4.13 -14.31 -4.19
C LYS A 101 3.43 -15.67 -4.06
N GLY A 102 2.58 -15.85 -3.05
CA GLY A 102 1.98 -17.14 -2.71
C GLY A 102 2.94 -18.13 -2.06
N GLU A 103 4.08 -17.66 -1.54
CA GLU A 103 5.04 -18.48 -0.80
C GLU A 103 4.58 -18.73 0.65
N SER A 104 3.60 -17.96 1.11
CA SER A 104 2.99 -18.07 2.45
C SER A 104 1.57 -17.50 2.40
N ASP A 105 0.69 -17.96 3.30
CA ASP A 105 -0.67 -17.45 3.37
C ASP A 105 -0.79 -16.23 4.28
N PHE A 106 -1.72 -15.32 3.95
CA PHE A 106 -2.18 -14.30 4.90
C PHE A 106 -3.10 -14.96 5.95
N LYS A 107 -2.57 -15.18 7.16
CA LYS A 107 -3.31 -15.77 8.29
C LYS A 107 -3.74 -14.75 9.36
N GLY A 108 -3.27 -13.52 9.25
CA GLY A 108 -3.59 -12.44 10.18
C GLY A 108 -5.04 -12.01 10.07
N LYS A 109 -5.64 -11.64 11.20
CA LYS A 109 -6.91 -10.90 11.27
C LYS A 109 -6.64 -9.56 11.91
N ILE A 110 -7.30 -8.52 11.42
CA ILE A 110 -7.20 -7.20 12.02
C ILE A 110 -7.87 -7.25 13.41
N PRO A 111 -7.16 -6.85 14.50
CA PRO A 111 -7.68 -6.90 15.87
C PRO A 111 -8.49 -5.65 16.29
N VAL A 112 -8.71 -4.71 15.37
CA VAL A 112 -9.36 -3.42 15.61
C VAL A 112 -10.38 -3.12 14.53
N ASP A 113 -11.49 -2.49 14.88
CA ASP A 113 -12.43 -2.05 13.85
C ASP A 113 -11.85 -0.87 13.07
N ILE A 114 -11.86 -1.01 11.74
CA ILE A 114 -11.57 0.06 10.80
C ILE A 114 -12.81 0.24 9.94
N GLU A 115 -13.36 1.46 9.93
CA GLU A 115 -14.45 1.83 9.01
C GLU A 115 -13.87 1.92 7.60
N LEU A 116 -14.26 1.01 6.71
CA LEU A 116 -13.85 0.96 5.30
C LEU A 116 -14.92 1.58 4.40
#